data_AF-A0A351MUX6-F1
#
_entry.id   AF-A0A351MUX6-F1
#
_cell.length_a   1.000
_cell.length_b   1.000
_cell.length_c   1.000
_cell.angle_alpha   90.00
_cell.angle_beta   90.00
_cell.angle_gamma   90.00
#
_symmetry.space_group_name_H-M   'P 1'
#
loop_
_entity.id
_entity.type
_entity.pdbx_description
1 polymer ?
#
loop_
_entity_poly.entity_id
_entity_poly.type
_entity_poly.pdbx_seq_one_letter_code
_entity_poly.pdbx_strand_id
1 'polypeptide(L)'
;MRLYIAIFALLCVANPALHAADLARYEPILKQADAVFVGPKSPARLSAMVAVHQATLDLGNPTRTDDGTQAWWFEQLRQRLKNNADPEVTYFLETELCFAPEPKKPAVMQTSAPVTQVPYQAGQGTMASLADTARSLDLGERPRLTVDQLRAMAKDTKLKADESDRALILLRRMNPALAAPLLWERLQSAKKRSEVMLWEEQLMRVPVKTIGKVAYDEKWSAPVKAAWLRIAAARSQLPVTAPSRAGWIELLKGPANENTEAAWDAVPRVFKASDRADLEAIAKTLPERLAPRAKLAIGLVR
;
A
#
# COMPACT_ATOMS: atom_id res chain seq x y z
N MET A 1 -26.75 -15.78 -8.47
CA MET A 1 -25.74 -15.60 -9.53
C MET A 1 -26.25 -15.08 -10.88
N ARG A 2 -27.56 -14.92 -11.13
CA ARG A 2 -28.04 -14.00 -12.19
C ARG A 2 -27.46 -12.59 -12.04
N LEU A 3 -27.16 -12.19 -10.79
CA LEU A 3 -26.44 -10.95 -10.50
C LEU A 3 -25.03 -10.91 -11.10
N TYR A 4 -24.20 -11.94 -10.92
CA TYR A 4 -22.80 -11.94 -11.37
C TYR A 4 -22.69 -11.95 -12.90
N ILE A 5 -23.54 -12.72 -13.58
CA ILE A 5 -23.66 -12.68 -15.04
C ILE A 5 -24.12 -11.31 -15.50
N ALA A 6 -25.05 -10.67 -14.76
CA ALA A 6 -25.51 -9.34 -15.09
C ALA A 6 -24.48 -8.23 -14.76
N ILE A 7 -23.64 -8.40 -13.75
CA ILE A 7 -22.51 -7.50 -13.43
C ILE A 7 -21.45 -7.63 -14.52
N PHE A 8 -21.11 -8.85 -14.91
CA PHE A 8 -20.21 -9.12 -16.04
C PHE A 8 -20.74 -8.54 -17.35
N ALA A 9 -22.03 -8.74 -17.66
CA ALA A 9 -22.66 -8.15 -18.84
C ALA A 9 -22.69 -6.61 -18.80
N LEU A 10 -22.96 -6.01 -17.64
CA LEU A 10 -22.91 -4.55 -17.48
C LEU A 10 -21.47 -4.02 -17.64
N LEU A 11 -20.43 -4.75 -17.24
CA LEU A 11 -19.02 -4.39 -17.46
C LEU A 11 -18.66 -4.37 -18.94
N CYS A 12 -19.12 -5.37 -19.70
CA CYS A 12 -18.93 -5.43 -21.15
C CYS A 12 -19.67 -4.31 -21.89
N VAL A 13 -20.81 -3.85 -21.37
CA VAL A 13 -21.56 -2.70 -21.93
C VAL A 13 -20.88 -1.37 -21.58
N ALA A 14 -20.30 -1.25 -20.38
CA ALA A 14 -19.67 -0.02 -19.91
C ALA A 14 -18.31 0.26 -20.56
N ASN A 15 -17.60 -0.77 -21.01
CA ASN A 15 -16.29 -0.60 -21.62
C ASN A 15 -16.26 -1.15 -23.06
N PRO A 16 -16.52 -0.31 -24.08
CA PRO A 16 -16.53 -0.76 -25.48
C PRO A 16 -15.16 -1.20 -26.00
N ALA A 17 -14.07 -0.96 -25.25
CA ALA A 17 -12.73 -1.48 -25.55
C ALA A 17 -12.54 -2.94 -25.11
N LEU A 18 -13.48 -3.52 -24.35
CA LEU A 18 -13.56 -4.97 -24.10
C LEU A 18 -14.01 -5.65 -25.40
N HIS A 19 -13.04 -6.03 -26.22
CA HIS A 19 -13.28 -6.69 -27.50
C HIS A 19 -13.92 -8.08 -27.32
N ALA A 20 -14.57 -8.58 -28.37
CA ALA A 20 -15.19 -9.92 -28.42
C ALA A 20 -14.28 -11.09 -27.97
N ALA A 21 -12.95 -10.91 -28.02
CA ALA A 21 -11.96 -11.87 -27.55
C ALA A 21 -12.00 -12.11 -26.03
N ASP A 22 -12.30 -11.07 -25.24
CA ASP A 22 -12.39 -11.18 -23.79
C ASP A 22 -13.68 -11.88 -23.36
N LEU A 23 -14.79 -11.62 -24.07
CA LEU A 23 -16.06 -12.33 -23.89
C LEU A 23 -15.90 -13.85 -24.13
N ALA A 24 -15.22 -14.23 -25.22
CA ALA A 24 -14.96 -15.62 -25.56
C ALA A 24 -14.10 -16.35 -24.50
N ARG A 25 -13.18 -15.64 -23.83
CA ARG A 25 -12.31 -16.19 -22.78
C ARG A 25 -13.08 -16.60 -21.52
N TYR A 26 -14.15 -15.89 -21.18
CA TYR A 26 -14.92 -16.11 -19.95
C TYR A 26 -16.26 -16.82 -20.18
N GLU A 27 -16.70 -16.99 -21.43
CA GLU A 27 -17.91 -17.77 -21.79
C GLU A 27 -17.97 -19.19 -21.16
N PRO A 28 -16.87 -19.98 -21.10
CA PRO A 28 -16.91 -21.30 -20.47
C PRO A 28 -17.18 -21.23 -18.96
N ILE A 29 -16.59 -20.22 -18.30
CA ILE A 29 -16.76 -19.97 -16.87
C ILE A 29 -18.20 -19.57 -16.57
N LEU A 30 -18.79 -18.71 -17.42
CA LEU A 30 -20.18 -18.29 -17.28
C LEU A 30 -21.17 -19.45 -17.48
N LYS A 31 -20.96 -20.31 -18.49
CA LYS A 31 -21.80 -21.50 -18.75
C LYS A 31 -21.70 -22.54 -17.62
N GLN A 32 -20.49 -22.82 -17.14
CA GLN A 32 -20.27 -23.77 -16.05
C GLN A 32 -20.89 -23.25 -14.74
N ALA A 33 -20.78 -21.95 -14.50
CA ALA A 33 -21.41 -21.33 -13.36
C ALA A 33 -22.95 -21.47 -13.47
N ASP A 34 -23.57 -21.13 -14.60
CA ASP A 34 -25.04 -21.19 -14.76
C ASP A 34 -25.61 -22.61 -14.49
N ALA A 35 -24.88 -23.66 -14.91
CA ALA A 35 -25.25 -25.06 -14.68
C ALA A 35 -25.23 -25.49 -13.20
N VAL A 36 -24.32 -24.95 -12.38
CA VAL A 36 -24.14 -25.35 -10.97
C VAL A 36 -25.17 -24.68 -10.04
N PHE A 37 -25.86 -23.64 -10.50
CA PHE A 37 -26.75 -22.82 -9.67
C PHE A 37 -28.22 -23.26 -9.60
N VAL A 38 -28.62 -24.27 -10.38
CA VAL A 38 -29.94 -24.89 -10.28
C VAL A 38 -30.03 -25.84 -9.07
N GLY A 39 -28.89 -26.13 -8.41
CA GLY A 39 -28.79 -27.03 -7.25
C GLY A 39 -28.61 -26.34 -5.88
N PRO A 40 -28.65 -27.13 -4.78
CA PRO A 40 -28.46 -26.64 -3.42
C PRO A 40 -27.07 -26.02 -3.21
N LYS A 41 -26.91 -25.22 -2.15
CA LYS A 41 -25.63 -24.59 -1.80
C LYS A 41 -24.54 -25.66 -1.68
N SER A 42 -23.63 -25.70 -2.65
CA SER A 42 -22.56 -26.68 -2.76
C SER A 42 -21.19 -25.98 -2.80
N PRO A 43 -20.09 -26.65 -2.42
CA PRO A 43 -18.74 -26.11 -2.57
C PRO A 43 -18.44 -25.69 -4.02
N ALA A 44 -18.98 -26.42 -5.01
CA ALA A 44 -18.87 -26.07 -6.42
C ALA A 44 -19.50 -24.70 -6.76
N ARG A 45 -20.59 -24.33 -6.07
CA ARG A 45 -21.28 -23.04 -6.22
C ARG A 45 -20.41 -21.89 -5.70
N LEU A 46 -19.76 -22.08 -4.56
CA LEU A 46 -18.82 -21.10 -3.99
C LEU A 46 -17.58 -20.92 -4.88
N SER A 47 -17.01 -22.02 -5.39
CA SER A 47 -15.88 -21.95 -6.33
C SER A 47 -16.25 -21.22 -7.63
N ALA A 48 -17.46 -21.45 -8.17
CA ALA A 48 -17.95 -20.72 -9.33
C ALA A 48 -18.11 -19.22 -9.06
N MET A 49 -18.57 -18.82 -7.87
CA MET A 49 -18.67 -17.40 -7.48
C MET A 49 -17.30 -16.71 -7.42
N VAL A 50 -16.32 -17.38 -6.81
CA VAL A 50 -14.94 -16.86 -6.75
C VAL A 50 -14.35 -16.72 -8.15
N ALA A 51 -14.60 -17.68 -9.04
CA ALA A 51 -14.12 -17.64 -10.42
C ALA A 51 -14.72 -16.47 -11.22
N VAL A 52 -16.02 -16.20 -11.06
CA VAL A 52 -16.67 -15.07 -11.74
C VAL A 52 -16.25 -13.72 -11.14
N HIS A 53 -16.01 -13.65 -9.82
CA HIS A 53 -15.43 -12.46 -9.19
C HIS A 53 -14.00 -12.20 -9.70
N GLN A 54 -13.16 -13.23 -9.80
CA GLN A 54 -11.83 -13.07 -10.35
C GLN A 54 -11.86 -12.63 -11.82
N ALA A 55 -12.76 -13.19 -12.64
CA ALA A 55 -12.97 -12.75 -14.01
C ALA A 55 -13.40 -11.26 -14.10
N THR A 56 -14.22 -10.82 -13.14
CA THR A 56 -14.65 -9.42 -13.02
C THR A 56 -13.48 -8.49 -12.66
N LEU A 57 -12.58 -8.92 -11.79
CA LEU A 57 -11.36 -8.18 -11.46
C LEU A 57 -10.38 -8.14 -12.65
N ASP A 58 -10.22 -9.26 -13.35
CA ASP A 58 -9.27 -9.42 -14.47
C ASP A 58 -9.64 -8.56 -15.69
N LEU A 59 -10.93 -8.36 -15.97
CA LEU A 59 -11.40 -7.50 -17.08
C LEU A 59 -11.17 -6.00 -16.83
N GLY A 60 -10.62 -5.64 -15.67
CA GLY A 60 -10.38 -4.26 -15.30
C GLY A 60 -11.67 -3.61 -14.85
N ASN A 61 -11.73 -3.26 -13.57
CA ASN A 61 -12.81 -2.45 -13.03
C ASN A 61 -12.82 -1.08 -13.78
N PRO A 62 -13.95 -0.64 -14.37
CA PRO A 62 -14.08 0.66 -15.05
C PRO A 62 -13.69 1.86 -14.15
N THR A 63 -13.45 1.62 -12.85
CA THR A 63 -12.77 2.53 -11.92
C THR A 63 -11.41 3.11 -12.34
N ARG A 64 -10.84 2.70 -13.48
CA ARG A 64 -9.53 3.20 -13.95
C ARG A 64 -9.62 4.25 -15.06
N THR A 65 -10.81 4.54 -15.59
CA THR A 65 -11.03 5.60 -16.58
C THR A 65 -11.90 6.71 -15.98
N ASP A 66 -11.37 7.93 -15.97
CA ASP A 66 -11.96 9.12 -15.33
C ASP A 66 -13.02 9.81 -16.24
N ASP A 67 -13.68 9.04 -17.10
CA ASP A 67 -14.53 9.52 -18.20
C ASP A 67 -16.03 9.58 -17.87
N GLY A 68 -16.38 9.48 -16.58
CA GLY A 68 -17.78 9.52 -16.10
C GLY A 68 -18.51 8.16 -16.14
N THR A 69 -17.95 7.16 -16.81
CA THR A 69 -18.48 5.78 -16.87
C THR A 69 -18.50 5.12 -15.48
N GLN A 70 -17.53 5.47 -14.64
CA GLN A 70 -17.41 4.98 -13.26
C GLN A 70 -18.61 5.38 -12.37
N ALA A 71 -19.07 6.64 -12.47
CA ALA A 71 -20.16 7.13 -11.64
C ALA A 71 -21.50 6.45 -11.98
N TRP A 72 -21.78 6.29 -13.27
CA TRP A 72 -22.97 5.56 -13.75
C TRP A 72 -22.95 4.09 -13.32
N TRP A 73 -21.80 3.43 -13.41
CA TRP A 73 -21.62 2.04 -13.00
C TRP A 73 -21.98 1.81 -11.53
N PHE A 74 -21.43 2.60 -10.62
CA PHE A 74 -21.73 2.45 -9.19
C PHE A 74 -23.18 2.79 -8.85
N GLU A 75 -23.81 3.69 -9.60
CA GLU A 75 -25.23 3.95 -9.43
C GLU A 75 -26.10 2.75 -9.81
N GLN A 76 -25.75 2.01 -10.86
CA GLN A 76 -26.42 0.76 -11.23
C GLN A 76 -26.25 -0.32 -10.15
N LEU A 77 -25.08 -0.42 -9.53
CA LEU A 77 -24.84 -1.35 -8.42
C LEU A 77 -25.69 -0.99 -7.18
N ARG A 78 -25.79 0.30 -6.83
CA ARG A 78 -26.66 0.77 -5.73
C ARG A 78 -28.14 0.45 -5.97
N GLN A 79 -28.64 0.66 -7.19
CA GLN A 79 -30.02 0.34 -7.54
C GLN A 79 -30.30 -1.18 -7.45
N ARG A 80 -29.34 -2.01 -7.86
CA ARG A 80 -29.45 -3.47 -7.73
C ARG A 80 -29.40 -3.95 -6.29
N LEU A 81 -28.55 -3.35 -5.45
CA LEU A 81 -28.52 -3.63 -4.01
C LEU A 81 -29.87 -3.35 -3.36
N LYS A 82 -30.48 -2.19 -3.67
CA LYS A 82 -31.77 -1.78 -3.13
C LYS A 82 -32.91 -2.74 -3.49
N ASN A 83 -32.82 -3.39 -4.64
CA ASN A 83 -33.87 -4.27 -5.17
C ASN A 83 -33.58 -5.77 -4.95
N ASN A 84 -32.52 -6.12 -4.21
CA ASN A 84 -32.09 -7.51 -4.01
C ASN A 84 -32.35 -7.99 -2.57
N ALA A 85 -32.96 -9.17 -2.43
CA ALA A 85 -33.28 -9.78 -1.14
C ALA A 85 -32.40 -10.98 -0.75
N ASP A 86 -31.50 -11.42 -1.64
CA ASP A 86 -30.60 -12.57 -1.38
C ASP A 86 -29.37 -12.11 -0.57
N PRO A 87 -29.13 -12.63 0.65
CA PRO A 87 -28.05 -12.20 1.54
C PRO A 87 -26.64 -12.35 0.97
N GLU A 88 -26.38 -13.40 0.18
CA GLU A 88 -25.06 -13.62 -0.44
C GLU A 88 -24.79 -12.60 -1.54
N VAL A 89 -25.86 -12.23 -2.25
CA VAL A 89 -25.84 -11.26 -3.34
C VAL A 89 -25.73 -9.83 -2.79
N THR A 90 -26.34 -9.57 -1.64
CA THR A 90 -26.20 -8.31 -0.88
C THR A 90 -24.76 -8.13 -0.40
N TYR A 91 -24.18 -9.14 0.27
CA TYR A 91 -22.79 -9.09 0.74
C TYR A 91 -21.80 -8.81 -0.40
N PHE A 92 -22.05 -9.42 -1.56
CA PHE A 92 -21.21 -9.20 -2.73
C PHE A 92 -21.32 -7.79 -3.30
N LEU A 93 -22.54 -7.28 -3.47
CA LEU A 93 -22.78 -5.92 -3.96
C LEU A 93 -22.19 -4.86 -3.02
N GLU A 94 -22.28 -5.09 -1.71
CA GLU A 94 -21.65 -4.24 -0.70
C GLU A 94 -20.12 -4.27 -0.81
N THR A 95 -19.54 -5.45 -1.06
CA THR A 95 -18.09 -5.60 -1.27
C THR A 95 -17.61 -4.84 -2.51
N GLU A 96 -18.35 -4.90 -3.61
CA GLU A 96 -18.01 -4.15 -4.84
C GLU A 96 -18.22 -2.63 -4.67
N LEU A 97 -19.26 -2.21 -3.93
CA LEU A 97 -19.52 -0.80 -3.62
C LEU A 97 -18.46 -0.17 -2.71
N CYS A 98 -17.66 -0.95 -1.98
CA CYS A 98 -16.48 -0.43 -1.26
C CYS A 98 -15.45 0.24 -2.17
N PHE A 99 -15.46 -0.08 -3.47
CA PHE A 99 -14.57 0.52 -4.46
C PHE A 99 -15.21 1.72 -5.19
N ALA A 100 -16.44 2.10 -4.83
CA ALA A 100 -17.07 3.30 -5.36
C ALA A 100 -16.27 4.55 -4.96
N PRO A 101 -15.99 5.48 -5.88
CA PRO A 101 -15.51 6.80 -5.53
C PRO A 101 -16.68 7.54 -4.87
N GLU A 102 -16.88 7.31 -3.57
CA GLU A 102 -17.94 7.97 -2.82
C GLU A 102 -17.67 9.49 -2.75
N PRO A 103 -18.71 10.34 -2.91
CA PRO A 103 -18.60 11.74 -2.53
C PRO A 103 -18.36 11.79 -1.03
N LYS A 104 -17.16 12.18 -0.61
CA LYS A 104 -16.68 12.23 0.80
C LYS A 104 -17.81 12.38 1.82
N LYS A 105 -18.34 11.25 2.30
CA LYS A 105 -18.94 11.16 3.62
C LYS A 105 -17.95 10.42 4.49
N PRO A 106 -17.56 10.99 5.65
CA PRO A 106 -16.67 10.28 6.57
C PRO A 106 -17.31 8.93 6.91
N ALA A 107 -16.52 7.87 6.81
CA ALA A 107 -16.96 6.52 7.11
C ALA A 107 -17.52 6.47 8.55
N VAL A 108 -18.83 6.30 8.68
CA VAL A 108 -19.46 5.96 9.95
C VAL A 108 -19.43 4.45 10.04
N MET A 109 -18.68 3.90 11.00
CA MET A 109 -18.70 2.47 11.29
C MET A 109 -20.14 2.03 11.56
N GLN A 110 -20.61 1.02 10.82
CA GLN A 110 -21.87 0.35 11.11
C GLN A 110 -21.72 -0.48 12.39
N THR A 111 -22.01 0.12 13.54
CA THR A 111 -22.46 -0.62 14.70
C THR A 111 -23.85 -0.10 15.07
N SER A 112 -24.86 -0.97 15.00
CA SER A 112 -26.27 -0.68 15.34
C SER A 112 -26.50 -0.47 16.84
N ALA A 113 -25.44 -0.36 17.63
CA ALA A 113 -25.41 0.35 18.89
C ALA A 113 -24.26 1.36 18.79
N PRO A 114 -24.39 2.59 19.33
CA PRO A 114 -23.21 3.42 19.56
C PRO A 114 -22.22 2.52 20.29
N VAL A 115 -21.00 2.35 19.75
CA VAL A 115 -19.91 1.79 20.56
C VAL A 115 -19.97 2.59 21.84
N THR A 116 -20.40 1.94 22.94
CA THR A 116 -20.51 2.58 24.23
C THR A 116 -19.18 3.25 24.40
N GLN A 117 -19.16 4.58 24.44
CA GLN A 117 -17.93 5.31 24.64
C GLN A 117 -17.36 4.74 25.93
N VAL A 118 -16.38 3.84 25.81
CA VAL A 118 -15.70 3.30 26.98
C VAL A 118 -15.22 4.55 27.71
N PRO A 119 -15.66 4.80 28.95
CA PRO A 119 -15.34 6.03 29.65
C PRO A 119 -13.84 6.22 29.60
N TYR A 120 -13.40 7.19 28.80
CA TYR A 120 -12.00 7.48 28.66
C TYR A 120 -11.63 8.34 29.86
N GLN A 121 -10.95 7.73 30.83
CA GLN A 121 -10.28 8.51 31.86
C GLN A 121 -8.97 8.99 31.28
N ALA A 122 -8.84 10.32 31.11
CA ALA A 122 -7.58 10.93 30.75
C ALA A 122 -6.54 10.52 31.79
N GLY A 123 -5.57 9.71 31.37
CA GLY A 123 -4.43 9.40 32.21
C GLY A 123 -3.64 10.67 32.51
N GLN A 124 -2.88 10.67 33.59
CA GLN A 124 -1.95 11.76 33.88
C GLN A 124 -0.57 11.45 33.28
N GLY A 125 0.13 12.50 32.80
CA GLY A 125 1.52 12.42 32.33
C GLY A 125 1.71 12.44 30.81
N THR A 126 2.98 12.34 30.41
CA THR A 126 3.44 12.48 29.02
C THR A 126 2.85 11.42 28.09
N MET A 127 2.96 10.14 28.46
CA MET A 127 2.41 9.03 27.65
C MET A 127 0.89 9.11 27.50
N ALA A 128 0.18 9.53 28.55
CA ALA A 128 -1.27 9.74 28.45
C ALA A 128 -1.60 10.85 27.46
N SER A 129 -0.87 11.98 27.50
CA SER A 129 -1.06 13.08 26.55
C SER A 129 -0.78 12.67 25.09
N LEU A 130 0.22 11.82 24.87
CA LEU A 130 0.53 11.25 23.56
C LEU A 130 -0.56 10.26 23.09
N ALA A 131 -1.05 9.40 23.99
CA ALA A 131 -2.14 8.47 23.69
C ALA A 131 -3.45 9.22 23.36
N ASP A 132 -3.76 10.26 24.13
CA ASP A 132 -4.87 11.17 23.87
C ASP A 132 -4.79 11.85 22.51
N THR A 133 -3.60 12.34 22.17
CA THR A 133 -3.33 12.96 20.87
C THR A 133 -3.52 11.95 19.74
N ALA A 134 -3.03 10.71 19.91
CA ALA A 134 -3.23 9.64 18.93
C ALA A 134 -4.72 9.35 18.69
N ARG A 135 -5.48 9.19 19.79
CA ARG A 135 -6.93 8.97 19.74
C ARG A 135 -7.67 10.12 19.09
N SER A 136 -7.33 11.36 19.45
CA SER A 136 -7.95 12.55 18.86
C SER A 136 -7.75 12.56 17.33
N LEU A 137 -6.54 12.23 16.86
CA LEU A 137 -6.25 12.10 15.44
C LEU A 137 -7.01 10.94 14.77
N ASP A 138 -7.22 9.83 15.46
CA ASP A 138 -7.98 8.68 14.95
C ASP A 138 -9.47 9.01 14.82
N LEU A 139 -10.02 9.81 15.73
CA LEU A 139 -11.42 10.26 15.75
C LEU A 139 -11.67 11.50 14.86
N GLY A 140 -10.63 12.09 14.27
CA GLY A 140 -10.74 13.34 13.51
C GLY A 140 -11.02 14.57 14.38
N GLU A 141 -10.77 14.48 15.69
CA GLU A 141 -10.92 15.56 16.66
C GLU A 141 -9.67 16.45 16.72
N ARG A 142 -9.80 17.59 17.41
CA ARG A 142 -8.67 18.49 17.63
C ARG A 142 -7.59 17.79 18.48
N PRO A 143 -6.34 17.68 18.01
CA PRO A 143 -5.25 17.07 18.77
C PRO A 143 -4.99 17.77 20.10
N ARG A 144 -4.71 17.01 21.16
CA ARG A 144 -4.34 17.58 22.47
C ARG A 144 -2.98 18.29 22.43
N LEU A 145 -1.99 17.67 21.79
CA LEU A 145 -0.67 18.26 21.60
C LEU A 145 -0.57 18.97 20.25
N THR A 146 0.08 20.12 20.23
CA THR A 146 0.35 20.88 19.02
C THR A 146 1.53 20.29 18.24
N VAL A 147 1.67 20.71 16.97
CA VAL A 147 2.81 20.35 16.12
C VAL A 147 4.14 20.74 16.78
N ASP A 148 4.23 21.93 17.37
CA ASP A 148 5.45 22.42 18.01
C ASP A 148 5.79 21.66 19.29
N GLN A 149 4.78 21.30 20.08
CA GLN A 149 4.97 20.46 21.27
C GLN A 149 5.49 19.07 20.87
N LEU A 150 4.86 18.41 19.90
CA LEU A 150 5.32 17.10 19.41
C LEU A 150 6.74 17.17 18.82
N ARG A 151 7.07 18.26 18.11
CA ARG A 151 8.42 18.49 17.57
C ARG A 151 9.46 18.69 18.68
N ALA A 152 9.13 19.42 19.73
CA ALA A 152 10.01 19.60 20.89
C ALA A 152 10.26 18.25 21.59
N MET A 153 9.19 17.48 21.84
CA MET A 153 9.27 16.16 22.47
C MET A 153 10.07 15.15 21.65
N ALA A 154 9.93 15.16 20.32
CA ALA A 154 10.68 14.28 19.42
C ALA A 154 12.20 14.56 19.41
N LYS A 155 12.60 15.77 19.82
CA LYS A 155 14.00 16.22 19.91
C LYS A 155 14.57 16.16 21.31
N ASP A 156 13.72 16.02 22.32
CA ASP A 156 14.15 16.04 23.72
C ASP A 156 14.89 14.74 24.07
N THR A 157 16.18 14.87 24.36
CA THR A 157 17.06 13.75 24.73
C THR A 157 16.86 13.29 26.17
N LYS A 158 16.13 14.05 27.00
CA LYS A 158 15.80 13.70 28.38
C LYS A 158 14.51 12.91 28.49
N LEU A 159 13.66 12.95 27.46
CA LEU A 159 12.43 12.20 27.39
C LEU A 159 12.74 10.70 27.26
N LYS A 160 11.84 9.84 27.75
CA LYS A 160 12.00 8.40 27.51
C LYS A 160 11.95 8.12 26.00
N ALA A 161 12.71 7.14 25.55
CA ALA A 161 12.84 6.85 24.12
C ALA A 161 11.48 6.53 23.47
N ASP A 162 10.64 5.75 24.14
CA ASP A 162 9.29 5.40 23.70
C ASP A 162 8.36 6.63 23.58
N GLU A 163 8.43 7.55 24.54
CA GLU A 163 7.69 8.82 24.50
C GLU A 163 8.15 9.69 23.31
N SER A 164 9.45 9.79 23.10
CA SER A 164 10.06 10.60 22.03
C SER A 164 9.71 10.03 20.65
N ASP A 165 9.78 8.71 20.54
CA ASP A 165 9.47 7.96 19.33
C ASP A 165 7.97 8.08 18.98
N ARG A 166 7.10 7.96 20.00
CA ARG A 166 5.65 8.14 19.82
C ARG A 166 5.32 9.57 19.41
N ALA A 167 5.97 10.58 20.01
CA ALA A 167 5.81 11.97 19.62
C ALA A 167 6.18 12.21 18.15
N LEU A 168 7.27 11.60 17.68
CA LEU A 168 7.70 11.70 16.28
C LEU A 168 6.71 11.03 15.30
N ILE A 169 6.16 9.87 15.67
CA ILE A 169 5.13 9.19 14.87
C ILE A 169 3.87 10.06 14.75
N LEU A 170 3.45 10.70 15.84
CA LEU A 170 2.31 11.62 15.84
C LEU A 170 2.61 12.89 15.05
N LEU A 171 3.81 13.45 15.19
CA LEU A 171 4.26 14.59 14.40
C LEU A 171 4.17 14.27 12.91
N ARG A 172 4.58 13.08 12.47
CA ARG A 172 4.45 12.66 11.06
C ARG A 172 3.00 12.67 10.59
N ARG A 173 2.04 12.27 11.44
CA ARG A 173 0.61 12.27 11.08
C ARG A 173 0.06 13.70 10.93
N MET A 174 0.55 14.64 11.73
CA MET A 174 0.06 16.03 11.75
C MET A 174 0.80 16.93 10.75
N ASN A 175 2.12 16.80 10.67
CA ASN A 175 2.99 17.58 9.80
C ASN A 175 4.17 16.71 9.29
N PRO A 176 3.98 16.00 8.17
CA PRO A 176 5.02 15.14 7.62
C PRO A 176 6.30 15.87 7.22
N ALA A 177 6.21 17.15 6.81
CA ALA A 177 7.36 17.93 6.38
C ALA A 177 8.32 18.24 7.54
N LEU A 178 7.78 18.51 8.73
CA LEU A 178 8.60 18.71 9.94
C LEU A 178 9.10 17.39 10.55
N ALA A 179 8.38 16.29 10.34
CA ALA A 179 8.77 14.97 10.83
C ALA A 179 9.87 14.32 9.99
N ALA A 180 9.86 14.51 8.66
CA ALA A 180 10.75 13.79 7.76
C ALA A 180 12.25 13.93 8.10
N PRO A 181 12.80 15.12 8.39
CA PRO A 181 14.22 15.24 8.78
C PRO A 181 14.55 14.45 10.05
N LEU A 182 13.66 14.50 11.06
CA LEU A 182 13.86 13.80 12.32
C LEU A 182 13.75 12.28 12.17
N LEU A 183 12.86 11.81 11.30
CA LEU A 183 12.76 10.38 10.96
C LEU A 183 14.03 9.88 10.29
N TRP A 184 14.64 10.68 9.41
CA TRP A 184 15.93 10.36 8.82
C TRP A 184 17.06 10.32 9.86
N GLU A 185 17.12 11.30 10.77
CA GLU A 185 18.09 11.31 11.88
C GLU A 185 17.94 10.06 12.77
N ARG A 186 16.70 9.64 13.07
CA ARG A 186 16.42 8.40 13.84
C ARG A 186 16.83 7.14 13.08
N LEU A 187 16.55 7.07 11.78
CA LEU A 187 17.01 5.95 10.94
C LEU A 187 18.55 5.86 10.94
N GLN A 188 19.25 6.97 10.75
CA GLN A 188 20.71 7.02 10.67
C GLN A 188 21.40 6.65 11.99
N SER A 189 20.79 7.04 13.11
CA SER A 189 21.32 6.78 14.45
C SER A 189 20.89 5.43 15.04
N ALA A 190 20.00 4.70 14.36
CA ALA A 190 19.48 3.42 14.82
C ALA A 190 20.58 2.37 14.96
N LYS A 191 20.62 1.72 16.13
CA LYS A 191 21.63 0.71 16.47
C LYS A 191 21.09 -0.71 16.33
N LYS A 192 19.77 -0.88 16.49
CA LYS A 192 19.10 -2.19 16.43
C LYS A 192 18.32 -2.34 15.14
N ARG A 193 18.23 -3.57 14.63
CA ARG A 193 17.43 -3.87 13.43
C ARG A 193 15.95 -3.50 13.59
N SER A 194 15.39 -3.70 14.78
CA SER A 194 14.00 -3.33 15.10
C SER A 194 13.74 -1.84 15.00
N GLU A 195 14.68 -1.01 15.44
CA GLU A 195 14.61 0.46 15.32
C GLU A 195 14.66 0.86 13.83
N VAL A 196 15.58 0.27 13.07
CA VAL A 196 15.67 0.50 11.62
C VAL A 196 14.34 0.17 10.93
N MET A 197 13.74 -0.99 11.23
CA MET A 197 12.46 -1.39 10.63
C MET A 197 11.34 -0.42 10.99
N LEU A 198 11.27 0.03 12.24
CA LEU A 198 10.29 1.01 12.68
C LEU A 198 10.43 2.32 11.87
N TRP A 199 11.65 2.86 11.78
CA TRP A 199 11.88 4.14 11.10
C TRP A 199 11.76 4.06 9.59
N GLU A 200 12.18 2.94 8.99
CA GLU A 200 11.95 2.61 7.59
C GLU A 200 10.44 2.65 7.27
N GLU A 201 9.62 1.97 8.07
CA GLU A 201 8.17 1.98 7.92
C GLU A 201 7.58 3.39 8.09
N GLN A 202 8.04 4.15 9.09
CA GLN A 202 7.54 5.50 9.32
C GLN A 202 7.87 6.44 8.15
N LEU A 203 9.08 6.34 7.59
CA LEU A 203 9.50 7.08 6.39
C LEU A 203 8.69 6.65 5.17
N MET A 204 8.41 5.35 5.02
CA MET A 204 7.58 4.80 3.94
C MET A 204 6.12 5.26 3.97
N ARG A 205 5.65 5.83 5.08
CA ARG A 205 4.33 6.46 5.23
C ARG A 205 4.34 7.99 5.06
N VAL A 206 5.51 8.63 4.97
CA VAL A 206 5.61 10.09 4.70
C VAL A 206 5.19 10.35 3.25
N PRO A 207 4.42 11.41 2.93
CA PRO A 207 4.14 11.78 1.54
C PRO A 207 5.42 12.00 0.72
N VAL A 208 5.41 11.53 -0.53
CA VAL A 208 6.60 11.56 -1.41
C VAL A 208 7.13 12.98 -1.65
N LYS A 209 6.25 13.98 -1.68
CA LYS A 209 6.65 15.38 -1.86
C LYS A 209 7.37 15.99 -0.65
N THR A 210 7.25 15.38 0.54
CA THR A 210 7.73 15.96 1.82
C THR A 210 8.80 15.14 2.51
N ILE A 211 9.14 13.94 2.01
CA ILE A 211 10.16 13.07 2.64
C ILE A 211 11.57 13.71 2.63
N GLY A 212 11.80 14.75 1.84
CA GLY A 212 13.09 15.44 1.77
C GLY A 212 14.17 14.61 1.09
N LYS A 213 15.41 15.10 1.08
CA LYS A 213 16.56 14.48 0.41
C LYS A 213 17.60 14.08 1.46
N VAL A 214 18.04 12.83 1.45
CA VAL A 214 19.15 12.35 2.28
C VAL A 214 20.11 11.55 1.41
N ALA A 215 21.38 11.97 1.40
CA ALA A 215 22.44 11.30 0.66
C ALA A 215 22.76 9.94 1.27
N TYR A 216 23.09 8.98 0.42
CA TYR A 216 23.63 7.70 0.89
C TYR A 216 24.99 7.90 1.56
N ASP A 217 25.20 7.27 2.72
CA ASP A 217 26.50 7.25 3.39
C ASP A 217 27.03 5.82 3.51
N GLU A 218 28.21 5.59 2.94
CA GLU A 218 28.92 4.32 3.01
C GLU A 218 29.36 3.94 4.43
N LYS A 219 29.35 4.88 5.38
CA LYS A 219 29.71 4.62 6.79
C LYS A 219 28.55 4.09 7.61
N TRP A 220 27.32 4.07 7.08
CA TRP A 220 26.17 3.53 7.79
C TRP A 220 26.28 2.03 8.04
N SER A 221 25.61 1.58 9.09
CA SER A 221 25.43 0.16 9.36
C SER A 221 24.69 -0.52 8.20
N ALA A 222 24.94 -1.82 8.00
CA ALA A 222 24.26 -2.61 6.97
C ALA A 222 22.73 -2.45 6.98
N PRO A 223 22.01 -2.57 8.12
CA PRO A 223 20.56 -2.45 8.09
C PRO A 223 20.06 -1.05 7.70
N VAL A 224 20.80 0.01 8.06
CA VAL A 224 20.46 1.38 7.67
C VAL A 224 20.66 1.58 6.17
N LYS A 225 21.75 1.05 5.60
CA LYS A 225 21.98 1.05 4.14
C LYS A 225 20.85 0.33 3.41
N ALA A 226 20.49 -0.88 3.84
CA ALA A 226 19.40 -1.64 3.24
C ALA A 226 18.07 -0.88 3.29
N ALA A 227 17.73 -0.31 4.46
CA ALA A 227 16.50 0.47 4.61
C ALA A 227 16.48 1.69 3.69
N TRP A 228 17.59 2.42 3.62
CA TRP A 228 17.69 3.56 2.71
C TRP A 228 17.51 3.14 1.24
N LEU A 229 18.12 2.02 0.82
CA LEU A 229 18.00 1.49 -0.55
C LEU A 229 16.54 1.13 -0.88
N ARG A 230 15.81 0.50 0.04
CA ARG A 230 14.38 0.19 -0.14
C ARG A 230 13.50 1.43 -0.20
N ILE A 231 13.78 2.44 0.63
CA ILE A 231 13.07 3.73 0.58
C ILE A 231 13.32 4.42 -0.76
N ALA A 232 14.56 4.41 -1.25
CA ALA A 232 14.92 4.94 -2.56
C ALA A 232 14.22 4.20 -3.71
N ALA A 233 14.19 2.85 -3.67
CA ALA A 233 13.52 2.01 -4.65
C ALA A 233 12.02 2.32 -4.77
N ALA A 234 11.36 2.56 -3.63
CA ALA A 234 9.93 2.81 -3.60
C ALA A 234 9.52 4.23 -4.04
N ARG A 235 10.44 5.19 -4.10
CA ARG A 235 10.09 6.63 -4.17
C ARG A 235 10.83 7.37 -5.28
N SER A 236 10.16 7.49 -6.42
CA SER A 236 10.70 8.09 -7.65
C SER A 236 11.00 9.59 -7.61
N GLN A 237 10.57 10.32 -6.58
CA GLN A 237 10.83 11.77 -6.43
C GLN A 237 11.87 12.09 -5.36
N LEU A 238 12.54 11.09 -4.78
CA LEU A 238 13.79 11.38 -4.09
C LEU A 238 14.81 11.67 -5.18
N PRO A 239 15.33 12.91 -5.34
CA PRO A 239 16.62 13.09 -5.99
C PRO A 239 17.63 12.51 -5.02
N VAL A 240 17.77 11.20 -5.16
CA VAL A 240 18.73 10.40 -4.48
C VAL A 240 20.08 10.97 -4.92
N THR A 241 20.86 11.55 -4.01
CA THR A 241 22.31 11.50 -4.15
C THR A 241 22.69 10.05 -3.94
N ALA A 242 22.40 9.29 -5.00
CA ALA A 242 22.54 7.86 -5.04
C ALA A 242 24.03 7.53 -4.89
N PRO A 243 24.36 6.30 -4.46
CA PRO A 243 25.68 5.77 -4.75
C PRO A 243 26.08 6.15 -6.19
N SER A 244 27.36 6.41 -6.41
CA SER A 244 27.85 6.57 -7.77
C SER A 244 27.43 5.36 -8.61
N ARG A 245 27.39 5.49 -9.93
CA ARG A 245 27.08 4.36 -10.82
C ARG A 245 27.92 3.12 -10.50
N ALA A 246 29.20 3.33 -10.18
CA ALA A 246 30.11 2.28 -9.71
C ALA A 246 29.69 1.72 -8.34
N GLY A 247 29.31 2.58 -7.38
CA GLY A 247 28.82 2.16 -6.07
C GLY A 247 27.57 1.27 -6.15
N TRP A 248 26.64 1.55 -7.06
CA TRP A 248 25.49 0.66 -7.32
C TRP A 248 25.91 -0.69 -7.86
N ILE A 249 26.81 -0.71 -8.85
CA ILE A 249 27.30 -1.97 -9.44
C ILE A 249 27.95 -2.85 -8.38
N GLU A 250 28.76 -2.29 -7.48
CA GLU A 250 29.39 -3.05 -6.40
C GLU A 250 28.37 -3.59 -5.39
N LEU A 251 27.30 -2.83 -5.08
CA LEU A 251 26.20 -3.33 -4.25
C LEU A 251 25.47 -4.50 -4.90
N LEU A 252 25.28 -4.48 -6.23
CA LEU A 252 24.58 -5.55 -6.96
C LEU A 252 25.38 -6.86 -6.99
N LYS A 253 26.72 -6.79 -6.99
CA LYS A 253 27.63 -7.95 -6.95
C LYS A 253 27.82 -8.56 -5.55
N GLY A 254 27.22 -7.95 -4.52
CA GLY A 254 27.40 -8.36 -3.13
C GLY A 254 26.89 -9.77 -2.82
N PRO A 255 27.19 -10.30 -1.61
CA PRO A 255 26.68 -11.59 -1.16
C PRO A 255 25.15 -11.54 -0.96
N ALA A 256 24.50 -12.70 -0.81
CA ALA A 256 23.06 -12.80 -0.56
C ALA A 256 22.67 -12.31 0.85
N ASN A 257 22.63 -10.98 1.01
CA ASN A 257 22.26 -10.28 2.23
C ASN A 257 21.24 -9.16 1.93
N GLU A 258 20.75 -8.52 2.99
CA GLU A 258 19.71 -7.49 2.89
C GLU A 258 20.10 -6.23 2.09
N ASN A 259 21.40 -5.93 1.95
CA ASN A 259 21.88 -4.79 1.17
C ASN A 259 21.82 -5.09 -0.33
N THR A 260 22.38 -6.23 -0.74
CA THR A 260 22.37 -6.67 -2.14
C THR A 260 20.92 -6.89 -2.61
N GLU A 261 20.12 -7.50 -1.74
CA GLU A 261 18.68 -7.66 -1.95
C GLU A 261 17.97 -6.33 -2.19
N ALA A 262 18.15 -5.35 -1.32
CA ALA A 262 17.56 -4.02 -1.47
C ALA A 262 18.12 -3.26 -2.67
N ALA A 263 19.39 -3.50 -3.04
CA ALA A 263 20.00 -2.90 -4.22
C ALA A 263 19.34 -3.41 -5.50
N TRP A 264 19.08 -4.72 -5.60
CA TRP A 264 18.34 -5.30 -6.72
C TRP A 264 16.91 -4.78 -6.81
N ASP A 265 16.22 -4.58 -5.68
CA ASP A 265 14.87 -3.99 -5.67
C ASP A 265 14.85 -2.54 -6.21
N ALA A 266 15.96 -1.80 -6.10
CA ALA A 266 16.10 -0.44 -6.61
C ALA A 266 16.46 -0.36 -8.11
N VAL A 267 16.92 -1.46 -8.73
CA VAL A 267 17.41 -1.47 -10.12
C VAL A 267 16.44 -0.85 -11.14
N PRO A 268 15.12 -1.16 -11.14
CA PRO A 268 14.18 -0.61 -12.12
C PRO A 268 14.05 0.92 -12.08
N ARG A 269 14.51 1.55 -11.00
CA ARG A 269 14.47 3.01 -10.82
C ARG A 269 15.80 3.69 -11.10
N VAL A 270 16.91 2.99 -10.82
CA VAL A 270 18.26 3.55 -10.90
C VAL A 270 18.87 3.36 -12.30
N PHE A 271 18.50 2.27 -12.96
CA PHE A 271 19.03 1.88 -14.27
C PHE A 271 17.96 2.06 -15.35
N LYS A 272 18.43 2.23 -16.59
CA LYS A 272 17.63 2.44 -17.81
C LYS A 272 17.73 1.22 -18.71
N ALA A 273 16.87 1.10 -19.71
CA ALA A 273 16.91 0.01 -20.69
C ALA A 273 18.30 -0.24 -21.32
N SER A 274 19.10 0.81 -21.53
CA SER A 274 20.48 0.71 -22.05
C SER A 274 21.43 -0.13 -21.18
N ASP A 275 21.10 -0.29 -19.90
CA ASP A 275 21.95 -0.90 -18.89
C ASP A 275 21.70 -2.40 -18.73
N ARG A 276 20.71 -2.92 -19.46
CA ARG A 276 20.19 -4.27 -19.30
C ARG A 276 21.26 -5.34 -19.51
N ALA A 277 22.13 -5.18 -20.51
CA ALA A 277 23.19 -6.14 -20.81
C ALA A 277 24.20 -6.26 -19.64
N ASP A 278 24.57 -5.12 -19.05
CA ASP A 278 25.48 -5.09 -17.89
C ASP A 278 24.83 -5.72 -16.66
N LEU A 279 23.54 -5.43 -16.42
CA LEU A 279 22.79 -6.03 -15.32
C LEU A 279 22.63 -7.54 -15.47
N GLU A 280 22.40 -8.04 -16.68
CA GLU A 280 22.33 -9.47 -16.99
C GLU A 280 23.68 -10.16 -16.80
N ALA A 281 24.80 -9.48 -17.12
CA ALA A 281 26.14 -9.99 -16.85
C ALA A 281 26.40 -10.11 -15.34
N ILE A 282 26.01 -9.11 -14.54
CA ILE A 282 26.12 -9.16 -13.08
C ILE A 282 25.22 -10.26 -12.51
N ALA A 283 23.98 -10.41 -13.01
CA ALA A 283 23.03 -11.40 -12.53
C ALA A 283 23.54 -12.84 -12.67
N LYS A 284 24.34 -13.13 -13.71
CA LYS A 284 24.96 -14.46 -13.93
C LYS A 284 26.00 -14.84 -12.87
N THR A 285 26.59 -13.87 -12.19
CA THR A 285 27.61 -14.13 -11.16
C THR A 285 27.03 -14.19 -9.75
N LEU A 286 25.70 -14.07 -9.59
CA LEU A 286 25.06 -14.05 -8.29
C LEU A 286 24.87 -15.44 -7.70
N PRO A 287 24.80 -15.55 -6.35
CA PRO A 287 24.29 -16.74 -5.68
C PRO A 287 22.86 -17.08 -6.15
N GLU A 288 22.54 -18.37 -6.24
CA GLU A 288 21.23 -18.88 -6.73
C GLU A 288 20.04 -18.21 -6.03
N ARG A 289 20.17 -17.93 -4.73
CA ARG A 289 19.13 -17.25 -3.92
C ARG A 289 18.73 -15.88 -4.48
N LEU A 290 19.66 -15.13 -5.09
CA LEU A 290 19.40 -13.79 -5.62
C LEU A 290 18.96 -13.80 -7.09
N ALA A 291 19.21 -14.88 -7.82
CA ALA A 291 18.94 -14.95 -9.26
C ALA A 291 17.47 -14.66 -9.64
N PRO A 292 16.43 -15.17 -8.92
CA PRO A 292 15.05 -14.83 -9.22
C PRO A 292 14.74 -13.34 -9.04
N ARG A 293 15.29 -12.71 -7.99
CA ARG A 293 15.08 -11.28 -7.72
C ARG A 293 15.78 -10.41 -8.76
N ALA A 294 17.01 -10.74 -9.13
CA ALA A 294 17.73 -10.04 -10.18
C ALA A 294 17.01 -10.12 -11.53
N LYS A 295 16.52 -11.31 -11.91
CA LYS A 295 15.73 -11.51 -13.13
C LYS A 295 14.46 -10.66 -13.15
N LEU A 296 13.73 -10.63 -12.03
CA LEU A 296 12.51 -9.81 -11.90
C LEU A 296 12.84 -8.31 -12.01
N ALA A 297 13.87 -7.85 -11.31
CA ALA A 297 14.28 -6.46 -11.34
C ALA A 297 14.69 -6.01 -12.76
N ILE A 298 15.49 -6.81 -13.46
CA ILE A 298 15.90 -6.54 -14.85
C ILE A 298 14.68 -6.48 -15.78
N GLY A 299 13.69 -7.36 -15.58
CA GLY A 299 12.45 -7.37 -16.35
C GLY A 299 11.60 -6.11 -16.21
N LEU A 300 11.79 -5.34 -15.12
CA LEU A 300 11.05 -4.11 -14.84
C LEU A 300 11.79 -2.84 -15.28
N VAL A 301 13.04 -2.95 -15.75
CA VAL A 301 13.80 -1.81 -16.30
C VAL A 301 13.15 -1.36 -17.60
N ARG A 302 12.79 -0.07 -17.67
CA ARG A 302 12.15 0.57 -18.82
C ARG A 302 13.09 1.46 -19.61
#